data_AF-Q09888-F1
#
_entry.id   AF-Q09888-F1
#
_cell.length_a   1.000
_cell.length_b   1.000
_cell.length_c   1.000
_cell.angle_alpha   90.00
_cell.angle_beta   90.00
_cell.angle_gamma   90.00
#
_symmetry.space_group_name_H-M   'P 1'
#
loop_
_entity.id
_entity.type
_entity.pdbx_description
1 polymer ?
#
loop_
_entity_poly.entity_id
_entity_poly.type
_entity_poly.pdbx_seq_one_letter_code
_entity_poly.pdbx_strand_id
1 'polypeptide(L)'
;MEKMESTEEWEALLSSSSNGDELTMKLIRNGLAKGFKSQKAAGDAGLYSRFLPYHFTESVSNDSFSSLPWQIFANSVAGNSPLQNEAWAFLMDNEDFFLPVPMNPAQCTALEIALWSLIRVDDQRLFELCHSKSGIRLLSIIFDFDSHPDWLREDVMFNIAERILKSNFPNVLVNVASKIGPKSIYFLIDCMSHKIKLKETATGFYVILDVLSCVGRQFASVLEECFTKEISSAGLDHINHFSEIVMLGVDLLYRDYVSYDTTISLKNDDSSSLGDMEFETSQPSSSISEIIHLLAVLDKRIPKKTLVEKTYASSMELQELYNAVVGVKRECVRFIAFICSKFSTAPDLVRHFNGVALIISQANYDDWNPYIREISVLCTRLLLQNNIENQKIIGGLTPITTTHSDALEEAGFTSYINDKGKVVLQPKTAKNSH
;
A
#
# COMPACT_ATOMS: atom_id res chain seq x y z
N MET A 1 -40.94 28.01 1.48
CA MET A 1 -39.52 27.95 1.91
C MET A 1 -38.72 29.07 1.25
N GLU A 2 -39.21 30.31 1.39
CA GLU A 2 -38.47 31.53 1.00
C GLU A 2 -37.16 31.62 1.80
N LYS A 3 -36.21 32.39 1.29
CA LYS A 3 -34.79 32.35 1.62
C LYS A 3 -34.53 32.51 3.13
N MET A 4 -34.22 31.41 3.82
CA MET A 4 -33.66 31.41 5.18
C MET A 4 -32.29 32.07 5.19
N GLU A 5 -32.30 33.40 5.19
CA GLU A 5 -31.13 34.28 5.12
C GLU A 5 -31.03 35.18 6.35
N SER A 6 -32.04 35.23 7.24
CA SER A 6 -31.95 35.98 8.50
C SER A 6 -31.50 35.11 9.67
N THR A 7 -30.74 35.70 10.59
CA THR A 7 -30.26 35.02 11.79
C THR A 7 -31.44 34.61 12.69
N GLU A 8 -32.50 35.41 12.78
CA GLU A 8 -33.66 35.11 13.63
C GLU A 8 -34.43 33.88 13.15
N GLU A 9 -34.56 33.67 11.84
CA GLU A 9 -35.18 32.47 11.26
C GLU A 9 -34.37 31.22 11.58
N TRP A 10 -33.04 31.34 11.55
CA TRP A 10 -32.13 30.27 11.92
C TRP A 10 -32.15 29.98 13.42
N GLU A 11 -32.16 30.99 14.28
CA GLU A 11 -32.26 30.81 15.74
C GLU A 11 -33.53 30.05 16.12
N ALA A 12 -34.67 30.41 15.50
CA ALA A 12 -35.94 29.72 15.71
C ALA A 12 -35.86 28.25 15.26
N LEU A 13 -35.29 27.99 14.08
CA LEU A 13 -35.17 26.64 13.52
C LEU A 13 -34.18 25.76 14.30
N LEU A 14 -33.04 26.29 14.71
CA LEU A 14 -32.04 25.55 15.49
C LEU A 14 -32.59 25.24 16.89
N SER A 15 -33.36 26.16 17.50
CA SER A 15 -33.97 25.94 18.82
C SER A 15 -35.13 24.92 18.79
N SER A 16 -35.90 24.85 17.70
CA SER A 16 -36.99 23.88 17.56
C SER A 16 -36.51 22.44 17.39
N SER A 17 -35.23 22.23 17.08
CA SER A 17 -34.63 20.92 16.83
C SER A 17 -34.25 20.12 18.08
N SER A 18 -34.48 20.64 19.28
CA SER A 18 -34.00 20.07 20.55
C SER A 18 -34.39 18.60 20.78
N ASN A 19 -35.42 18.09 20.10
CA ASN A 19 -35.86 16.69 20.16
C ASN A 19 -35.38 15.81 18.98
N GLY A 20 -34.49 16.30 18.11
CA GLY A 20 -33.99 15.52 16.97
C GLY A 20 -35.02 15.25 15.87
N ASP A 21 -36.06 16.10 15.72
CA ASP A 21 -37.08 15.94 14.67
C ASP A 21 -36.44 15.87 13.27
N GLU A 22 -36.64 14.74 12.59
CA GLU A 22 -36.02 14.44 11.30
C GLU A 22 -36.37 15.48 10.22
N LEU A 23 -37.60 16.02 10.26
CA LEU A 23 -38.05 17.04 9.32
C LEU A 23 -37.28 18.35 9.53
N THR A 24 -37.16 18.80 10.78
CA THR A 24 -36.37 19.99 11.16
C THR A 24 -34.90 19.83 10.75
N MET A 25 -34.29 18.66 11.02
CA MET A 25 -32.92 18.35 10.61
C MET A 25 -32.73 18.41 9.09
N LYS A 26 -33.68 17.87 8.31
CA LYS A 26 -33.69 17.97 6.85
C LYS A 26 -33.83 19.42 6.37
N LEU A 27 -34.65 20.23 7.04
CA LEU A 27 -34.81 21.66 6.72
C LEU A 27 -33.51 22.42 6.94
N ILE A 28 -32.83 22.19 8.06
CA ILE A 28 -31.51 22.78 8.37
C ILE A 28 -30.49 22.38 7.29
N ARG A 29 -30.36 21.08 7.00
CA ARG A 29 -29.47 20.55 5.98
C ARG A 29 -29.70 21.20 4.61
N ASN A 30 -30.97 21.29 4.20
CA ASN A 30 -31.35 21.88 2.90
C ASN A 30 -31.20 23.41 2.90
N GLY A 31 -31.36 24.07 4.05
CA GLY A 31 -31.12 25.50 4.23
C GLY A 31 -29.66 25.87 3.95
N LEU A 32 -28.72 25.13 4.54
CA LEU A 32 -27.29 25.34 4.36
C LEU A 32 -26.83 25.17 2.91
N ALA A 33 -27.47 24.27 2.15
CA ALA A 33 -27.20 24.07 0.73
C ALA A 33 -27.56 25.29 -0.15
N LYS A 34 -28.27 26.30 0.39
CA LYS A 34 -28.63 27.54 -0.35
C LYS A 34 -27.48 28.54 -0.49
N GLY A 35 -26.33 28.28 0.14
CA GLY A 35 -25.08 29.01 -0.06
C GLY A 35 -24.76 30.05 1.01
N PHE A 36 -23.81 30.94 0.66
CA PHE A 36 -23.04 31.76 1.60
C PHE A 36 -23.86 32.51 2.66
N LYS A 37 -24.94 33.20 2.27
CA LYS A 37 -25.75 34.00 3.20
C LYS A 37 -26.46 33.12 4.24
N SER A 38 -26.98 31.98 3.81
CA SER A 38 -27.70 31.05 4.66
C SER A 38 -26.74 30.36 5.64
N GLN A 39 -25.56 29.97 5.14
CA GLN A 39 -24.48 29.46 5.99
C GLN A 39 -24.05 30.50 7.03
N LYS A 40 -23.83 31.76 6.63
CA LYS A 40 -23.48 32.83 7.58
C LYS A 40 -24.54 33.01 8.67
N ALA A 41 -25.80 33.15 8.30
CA ALA A 41 -26.91 33.33 9.24
C ALA A 41 -27.06 32.13 10.20
N ALA A 42 -26.84 30.90 9.72
CA ALA A 42 -26.83 29.72 10.57
C ALA A 42 -25.67 29.73 11.58
N GLY A 43 -24.48 30.19 11.16
CA GLY A 43 -23.34 30.38 12.04
C GLY A 43 -23.62 31.40 13.14
N ASP A 44 -24.12 32.57 12.75
CA ASP A 44 -24.50 33.65 13.67
C ASP A 44 -25.58 33.18 14.67
N ALA A 45 -26.47 32.29 14.25
CA ALA A 45 -27.50 31.67 15.09
C ALA A 45 -26.97 30.55 16.03
N GLY A 46 -25.67 30.25 15.99
CA GLY A 46 -25.03 29.29 16.88
C GLY A 46 -24.98 27.84 16.38
N LEU A 47 -24.89 27.63 15.07
CA LEU A 47 -24.77 26.28 14.49
C LEU A 47 -23.63 25.46 15.14
N TYR A 48 -22.44 26.05 15.26
CA TYR A 48 -21.25 25.38 15.81
C TYR A 48 -21.08 25.51 17.32
N SER A 49 -21.65 26.56 17.93
CA SER A 49 -21.51 26.80 19.37
C SER A 49 -22.59 26.13 20.22
N ARG A 50 -23.75 25.81 19.63
CA ARG A 50 -24.91 25.26 20.36
C ARG A 50 -25.46 23.99 19.71
N PHE A 51 -25.76 24.04 18.41
CA PHE A 51 -26.54 22.98 17.76
C PHE A 51 -25.71 21.72 17.46
N LEU A 52 -24.63 21.83 16.69
CA LEU A 52 -23.83 20.66 16.28
C LEU A 52 -23.17 19.94 17.47
N PRO A 53 -22.59 20.62 18.47
CA PRO A 53 -22.05 19.94 19.65
C PRO A 53 -23.08 19.07 20.37
N TYR A 54 -24.31 19.57 20.53
CA TYR A 54 -25.41 18.83 21.15
C TYR A 54 -25.78 17.58 20.33
N HIS A 55 -26.06 17.76 19.04
CA HIS A 55 -26.51 16.68 18.16
C HIS A 55 -25.43 15.64 17.87
N PHE A 56 -24.14 16.02 17.85
CA PHE A 56 -23.06 15.05 17.74
C PHE A 56 -22.95 14.20 19.00
N THR A 57 -23.03 14.82 20.18
CA THR A 57 -23.03 14.10 21.46
C THR A 57 -24.23 13.15 21.57
N GLU A 58 -25.43 13.61 21.21
CA GLU A 58 -26.63 12.76 21.19
C GLU A 58 -26.58 11.66 20.13
N SER A 59 -26.03 11.95 18.95
CA SER A 59 -25.87 10.92 17.91
C SER A 59 -25.00 9.78 18.41
N VAL A 60 -23.99 10.04 19.25
CA VAL A 60 -23.17 8.97 19.82
C VAL A 60 -23.92 8.18 20.90
N SER A 61 -24.82 8.81 21.68
CA SER A 61 -25.44 8.20 22.86
C SER A 61 -26.80 7.53 22.63
N ASN A 62 -27.64 8.06 21.73
CA ASN A 62 -29.06 7.69 21.63
C ASN A 62 -29.48 7.12 20.27
N ASP A 63 -28.88 7.59 19.17
CA ASP A 63 -29.10 7.09 17.80
C ASP A 63 -27.78 7.12 17.02
N SER A 64 -26.93 6.13 17.31
CA SER A 64 -25.56 5.97 16.75
C SER A 64 -25.47 6.05 15.23
N PHE A 65 -26.61 5.94 14.53
CA PHE A 65 -26.66 5.82 13.08
C PHE A 65 -27.28 7.01 12.35
N SER A 66 -27.74 8.06 13.05
CA SER A 66 -28.24 9.24 12.35
C SER A 66 -27.13 9.94 11.56
N SER A 67 -27.27 9.97 10.23
CA SER A 67 -26.34 10.66 9.33
C SER A 67 -26.70 12.15 9.14
N LEU A 68 -27.84 12.61 9.67
CA LEU A 68 -28.31 13.98 9.42
C LEU A 68 -27.42 15.06 10.05
N PRO A 69 -26.95 14.96 11.30
CA PRO A 69 -25.98 15.92 11.85
C PRO A 69 -24.71 16.04 10.98
N TRP A 70 -24.24 14.92 10.45
CA TRP A 70 -23.07 14.85 9.57
C TRP A 70 -23.31 15.50 8.21
N GLN A 71 -24.48 15.26 7.61
CA GLN A 71 -24.87 15.93 6.37
C GLN A 71 -25.05 17.44 6.55
N ILE A 72 -25.54 17.88 7.72
CA ILE A 72 -25.62 19.29 8.10
C ILE A 72 -24.21 19.87 8.18
N PHE A 73 -23.29 19.20 8.88
CA PHE A 73 -21.89 19.59 8.97
C PHE A 73 -21.26 19.74 7.57
N ALA A 74 -21.39 18.73 6.70
CA ALA A 74 -20.87 18.78 5.33
C ALA A 74 -21.44 19.95 4.52
N ASN A 75 -22.76 20.16 4.54
CA ASN A 75 -23.40 21.26 3.82
C ASN A 75 -23.02 22.63 4.38
N SER A 76 -22.68 22.71 5.67
CA SER A 76 -22.28 23.96 6.31
C SER A 76 -20.92 24.45 5.83
N VAL A 77 -20.04 23.57 5.34
CA VAL A 77 -18.67 23.90 4.87
C VAL A 77 -18.52 23.83 3.36
N ALA A 78 -19.54 23.38 2.64
CA ALA A 78 -19.53 23.23 1.20
C ALA A 78 -19.25 24.57 0.48
N GLY A 79 -18.41 24.51 -0.56
CA GLY A 79 -18.02 25.68 -1.35
C GLY A 79 -17.07 26.60 -0.60
N ASN A 80 -17.25 27.92 -0.72
CA ASN A 80 -16.48 28.95 0.00
C ASN A 80 -17.23 29.43 1.24
N SER A 81 -17.71 28.48 2.06
CA SER A 81 -18.54 28.80 3.22
C SER A 81 -17.79 29.71 4.21
N PRO A 82 -18.47 30.71 4.81
CA PRO A 82 -17.88 31.51 5.87
C PRO A 82 -17.63 30.70 7.15
N LEU A 83 -18.26 29.52 7.29
CA LEU A 83 -18.19 28.69 8.50
C LEU A 83 -17.01 27.73 8.54
N GLN A 84 -16.12 27.76 7.55
CA GLN A 84 -15.04 26.78 7.47
C GLN A 84 -14.06 26.89 8.64
N ASN A 85 -13.87 28.08 9.21
CA ASN A 85 -12.98 28.26 10.37
C ASN A 85 -13.60 27.67 11.64
N GLU A 86 -14.88 27.94 11.88
CA GLU A 86 -15.63 27.38 13.01
C GLU A 86 -15.73 25.86 12.89
N ALA A 87 -15.94 25.35 11.68
CA ALA A 87 -15.96 23.92 11.41
C ALA A 87 -14.61 23.25 11.65
N TRP A 88 -13.53 23.90 11.24
CA TRP A 88 -12.18 23.41 11.46
C TRP A 88 -11.84 23.38 12.95
N ALA A 89 -12.09 24.49 13.67
CA ALA A 89 -11.96 24.55 15.12
C ALA A 89 -12.78 23.45 15.82
N PHE A 90 -14.02 23.23 15.37
CA PHE A 90 -14.88 22.17 15.91
C PHE A 90 -14.29 20.76 15.77
N LEU A 91 -13.60 20.47 14.65
CA LEU A 91 -12.92 19.19 14.45
C LEU A 91 -11.60 19.07 15.22
N MET A 92 -10.87 20.17 15.37
CA MET A 92 -9.47 20.15 15.79
C MET A 92 -9.27 20.47 17.29
N ASP A 93 -10.06 21.37 17.86
CA ASP A 93 -9.89 21.88 19.23
C ASP A 93 -10.43 20.93 20.31
N ASN A 94 -11.25 19.94 19.91
CA ASN A 94 -11.89 19.04 20.84
C ASN A 94 -11.14 17.71 20.91
N GLU A 95 -10.16 17.62 21.81
CA GLU A 95 -9.42 16.36 22.03
C GLU A 95 -10.36 15.19 22.41
N ASP A 96 -11.45 15.50 23.09
CA ASP A 96 -12.50 14.58 23.52
C ASP A 96 -13.60 14.38 22.46
N PHE A 97 -13.43 14.90 21.24
CA PHE A 97 -14.44 14.74 20.19
C PHE A 97 -14.72 13.25 19.95
N PHE A 98 -15.91 12.81 20.37
CA PHE A 98 -16.42 11.48 20.12
C PHE A 98 -16.94 11.46 18.68
N LEU A 99 -16.05 11.17 17.73
CA LEU A 99 -16.50 10.55 16.49
C LEU A 99 -17.14 9.21 16.91
N PRO A 100 -18.40 8.93 16.56
CA PRO A 100 -19.01 7.63 16.83
C PRO A 100 -18.15 6.59 16.12
N VAL A 101 -17.50 5.70 16.87
CA VAL A 101 -16.82 4.55 16.29
C VAL A 101 -17.62 3.31 16.69
N PRO A 102 -18.15 2.52 15.74
CA PRO A 102 -18.01 2.67 14.29
C PRO A 102 -18.94 3.75 13.70
N MET A 103 -18.46 4.46 12.69
CA MET A 103 -19.31 5.30 11.82
C MET A 103 -19.99 4.43 10.77
N ASN A 104 -21.22 4.77 10.36
CA ASN A 104 -21.83 4.14 9.19
C ASN A 104 -21.36 4.82 7.89
N PRO A 105 -21.49 4.17 6.72
CA PRO A 105 -21.00 4.72 5.45
C PRO A 105 -21.51 6.14 5.14
N ALA A 106 -22.77 6.47 5.47
CA ALA A 106 -23.33 7.79 5.20
C ALA A 106 -22.74 8.90 6.10
N GLN A 107 -22.41 8.57 7.35
CA GLN A 107 -21.69 9.46 8.24
C GLN A 107 -20.25 9.67 7.74
N CYS A 108 -19.58 8.59 7.31
CA CYS A 108 -18.23 8.68 6.77
C CYS A 108 -18.18 9.55 5.51
N THR A 109 -19.05 9.31 4.52
CA THR A 109 -19.13 10.13 3.29
C THR A 109 -19.34 11.61 3.59
N ALA A 110 -20.19 11.93 4.56
CA ALA A 110 -20.41 13.32 4.95
C ALA A 110 -19.15 13.95 5.58
N LEU A 111 -18.43 13.20 6.43
CA LEU A 111 -17.16 13.63 6.99
C LEU A 111 -16.07 13.81 5.91
N GLU A 112 -15.98 12.90 4.94
CA GLU A 112 -15.06 13.02 3.80
C GLU A 112 -15.31 14.32 3.00
N ILE A 113 -16.57 14.58 2.63
CA ILE A 113 -16.97 15.76 1.85
C ILE A 113 -16.64 17.04 2.62
N ALA A 114 -16.92 17.04 3.93
CA ALA A 114 -16.61 18.16 4.79
C ALA A 114 -15.10 18.39 4.88
N LEU A 115 -14.33 17.33 5.17
CA LEU A 115 -12.88 17.42 5.29
C LEU A 115 -12.23 17.89 3.99
N TRP A 116 -12.65 17.32 2.85
CA TRP A 116 -12.19 17.77 1.55
C TRP A 116 -12.46 19.26 1.32
N SER A 117 -13.68 19.72 1.63
CA SER A 117 -14.05 21.14 1.50
C SER A 117 -13.16 22.04 2.36
N LEU A 118 -12.72 21.56 3.53
CA LEU A 118 -11.88 22.30 4.46
C LEU A 118 -10.41 22.35 4.04
N ILE A 119 -9.85 21.27 3.49
CA ILE A 119 -8.41 21.18 3.20
C ILE A 119 -8.03 21.41 1.73
N ARG A 120 -8.99 21.35 0.80
CA ARG A 120 -8.70 21.37 -0.65
C ARG A 120 -7.79 22.52 -1.09
N VAL A 121 -7.99 23.71 -0.52
CA VAL A 121 -7.28 24.95 -0.88
C VAL A 121 -6.56 25.61 0.30
N ASP A 122 -6.45 24.94 1.45
CA ASP A 122 -5.88 25.50 2.69
C ASP A 122 -4.71 24.65 3.18
N ASP A 123 -3.49 25.13 2.91
CA ASP A 123 -2.25 24.43 3.29
C ASP A 123 -2.03 24.40 4.80
N GLN A 124 -2.56 25.38 5.56
CA GLN A 124 -2.42 25.42 7.01
C GLN A 124 -3.28 24.32 7.65
N ARG A 125 -4.52 24.16 7.20
CA ARG A 125 -5.38 23.06 7.64
C ARG A 125 -4.83 21.70 7.24
N LEU A 126 -4.27 21.58 6.04
CA LEU A 126 -3.59 20.34 5.62
C LEU A 126 -2.39 20.02 6.52
N PHE A 127 -1.59 21.03 6.88
CA PHE A 127 -0.49 20.89 7.82
C PHE A 127 -0.97 20.41 9.19
N GLU A 128 -2.01 21.04 9.75
CA GLU A 128 -2.60 20.66 11.04
C GLU A 128 -3.23 19.27 11.03
N LEU A 129 -3.90 18.88 9.94
CA LEU A 129 -4.41 17.52 9.74
C LEU A 129 -3.30 16.47 9.86
N CYS A 130 -2.11 16.79 9.32
CA CYS A 130 -1.00 15.86 9.25
C CYS A 130 -0.07 15.86 10.46
N HIS A 131 -0.18 16.84 11.38
CA HIS A 131 0.74 16.98 12.52
C HIS A 131 0.07 16.99 13.89
N SER A 132 -1.18 17.45 13.98
CA SER A 132 -1.87 17.49 15.26
C SER A 132 -2.38 16.11 15.66
N LYS A 133 -2.48 15.86 16.96
CA LYS A 133 -3.06 14.63 17.52
C LYS A 133 -4.50 14.41 17.00
N SER A 134 -5.32 15.46 16.98
CA SER A 134 -6.70 15.43 16.46
C SER A 134 -6.73 15.10 14.97
N GLY A 135 -5.84 15.72 14.17
CA GLY A 135 -5.71 15.46 12.75
C GLY A 135 -5.32 14.01 12.43
N ILE A 136 -4.31 13.47 13.12
CA ILE A 136 -3.92 12.06 12.96
C ILE A 136 -5.06 11.11 13.35
N ARG A 137 -5.83 11.43 14.39
CA ARG A 137 -7.03 10.66 14.77
C ARG A 137 -8.10 10.71 13.67
N LEU A 138 -8.36 11.88 13.09
CA LEU A 138 -9.29 12.04 11.96
C LEU A 138 -8.85 11.19 10.77
N LEU A 139 -7.57 11.29 10.37
CA LEU A 139 -7.00 10.44 9.32
C LEU A 139 -7.16 8.96 9.63
N SER A 140 -6.93 8.55 10.89
CA SER A 140 -7.08 7.15 11.29
C SER A 140 -8.51 6.65 11.14
N ILE A 141 -9.51 7.51 11.28
CA ILE A 141 -10.92 7.14 11.12
C ILE A 141 -11.32 7.10 9.65
N ILE A 142 -10.97 8.14 8.88
CA ILE A 142 -11.38 8.19 7.47
C ILE A 142 -10.60 7.22 6.59
N PHE A 143 -9.40 6.81 6.98
CA PHE A 143 -8.60 5.80 6.26
C PHE A 143 -8.76 4.39 6.85
N ASP A 144 -9.70 4.13 7.78
CA ASP A 144 -9.93 2.79 8.32
C ASP A 144 -10.81 1.92 7.41
N PHE A 145 -10.22 1.40 6.34
CA PHE A 145 -10.90 0.51 5.41
C PHE A 145 -11.00 -0.93 5.92
N ASP A 146 -10.17 -1.30 6.90
CA ASP A 146 -10.17 -2.62 7.52
C ASP A 146 -11.39 -2.78 8.46
N SER A 147 -11.76 -1.75 9.22
CA SER A 147 -12.97 -1.76 10.07
C SER A 147 -14.28 -1.49 9.30
N HIS A 148 -14.20 -0.99 8.07
CA HIS A 148 -15.36 -0.59 7.26
C HIS A 148 -15.38 -1.27 5.89
N PRO A 149 -15.61 -2.59 5.82
CA PRO A 149 -15.42 -3.33 4.57
C PRO A 149 -16.41 -2.98 3.46
N ASP A 150 -17.63 -2.58 3.82
CA ASP A 150 -18.71 -2.22 2.90
C ASP A 150 -18.66 -0.74 2.45
N TRP A 151 -17.72 0.03 2.99
CA TRP A 151 -17.57 1.42 2.61
C TRP A 151 -16.97 1.51 1.21
N LEU A 152 -17.83 1.88 0.25
CA LEU A 152 -17.44 2.07 -1.14
C LEU A 152 -16.47 3.25 -1.27
N ARG A 153 -15.46 3.06 -2.12
CA ARG A 153 -14.46 4.07 -2.42
C ARG A 153 -15.12 5.26 -3.11
N GLU A 154 -15.16 6.40 -2.45
CA GLU A 154 -15.61 7.65 -3.07
C GLU A 154 -14.43 8.38 -3.72
N ASP A 155 -14.69 9.07 -4.85
CA ASP A 155 -13.69 9.91 -5.53
C ASP A 155 -13.06 10.96 -4.58
N VAL A 156 -13.82 11.37 -3.55
CA VAL A 156 -13.38 12.33 -2.53
C VAL A 156 -12.21 11.77 -1.70
N MET A 157 -12.24 10.48 -1.34
CA MET A 157 -11.13 9.87 -0.59
C MET A 157 -9.84 9.81 -1.38
N PHE A 158 -9.94 9.48 -2.67
CA PHE A 158 -8.79 9.59 -3.56
C PHE A 158 -8.26 11.02 -3.63
N ASN A 159 -9.12 12.04 -3.67
CA ASN A 159 -8.68 13.44 -3.68
C ASN A 159 -7.99 13.85 -2.36
N ILE A 160 -8.48 13.40 -1.21
CA ILE A 160 -7.84 13.65 0.09
C ILE A 160 -6.48 12.97 0.15
N ALA A 161 -6.41 11.69 -0.22
CA ALA A 161 -5.17 10.93 -0.26
C ALA A 161 -4.16 11.55 -1.24
N GLU A 162 -4.57 11.86 -2.46
CA GLU A 162 -3.76 12.53 -3.48
C GLU A 162 -3.24 13.88 -2.97
N ARG A 163 -4.08 14.67 -2.29
CA ARG A 163 -3.68 15.97 -1.73
C ARG A 163 -2.57 15.82 -0.70
N ILE A 164 -2.68 14.84 0.20
CA ILE A 164 -1.65 14.59 1.22
C ILE A 164 -0.37 14.02 0.58
N LEU A 165 -0.51 13.09 -0.37
CA LEU A 165 0.61 12.42 -1.05
C LEU A 165 1.42 13.37 -1.95
N LYS A 166 0.76 14.32 -2.64
CA LYS A 166 1.43 15.37 -3.42
C LYS A 166 2.05 16.48 -2.56
N SER A 167 1.71 16.52 -1.28
CA SER A 167 2.27 17.48 -0.32
C SER A 167 3.51 16.89 0.37
N ASN A 168 4.06 17.57 1.37
CA ASN A 168 5.26 17.10 2.09
C ASN A 168 4.96 16.04 3.18
N PHE A 169 3.76 15.46 3.21
CA PHE A 169 3.30 14.60 4.30
C PHE A 169 2.94 13.15 3.92
N PRO A 170 3.48 12.53 2.84
CA PRO A 170 3.04 11.19 2.44
C PRO A 170 3.32 10.14 3.53
N ASN A 171 4.40 10.30 4.28
CA ASN A 171 4.79 9.39 5.38
C ASN A 171 3.72 9.34 6.49
N VAL A 172 2.92 10.39 6.64
CA VAL A 172 1.81 10.40 7.62
C VAL A 172 0.76 9.37 7.22
N LEU A 173 0.37 9.32 5.94
CA LEU A 173 -0.59 8.32 5.47
C LEU A 173 -0.04 6.90 5.53
N VAL A 174 1.24 6.70 5.20
CA VAL A 174 1.88 5.38 5.36
C VAL A 174 1.84 4.94 6.83
N ASN A 175 2.17 5.84 7.77
CA ASN A 175 2.15 5.57 9.21
C ASN A 175 0.74 5.33 9.77
N VAL A 176 -0.28 6.02 9.24
CA VAL A 176 -1.67 5.81 9.62
C VAL A 176 -2.15 4.45 9.09
N ALA A 177 -2.05 4.23 7.78
CA ALA A 177 -2.51 3.00 7.15
C ALA A 177 -1.82 1.75 7.72
N SER A 178 -0.51 1.82 7.99
CA SER A 178 0.26 0.69 8.56
C SER A 178 -0.14 0.29 9.98
N LYS A 179 -0.73 1.21 10.76
CA LYS A 179 -1.26 0.92 12.10
C LYS A 179 -2.67 0.35 12.08
N ILE A 180 -3.40 0.58 10.99
CA ILE A 180 -4.77 0.12 10.82
C ILE A 180 -4.77 -1.31 10.32
N GLY A 181 -4.26 -1.53 9.10
CA GLY A 181 -4.32 -2.85 8.49
C GLY A 181 -3.99 -2.89 6.99
N PRO A 182 -3.92 -4.10 6.43
CA PRO A 182 -3.52 -4.32 5.05
C PRO A 182 -4.47 -3.68 4.04
N LYS A 183 -5.78 -3.60 4.31
CA LYS A 183 -6.73 -3.03 3.36
C LYS A 183 -6.57 -1.51 3.24
N SER A 184 -6.27 -0.83 4.34
CA SER A 184 -5.90 0.59 4.34
C SER A 184 -4.58 0.87 3.62
N ILE A 185 -3.57 0.00 3.75
CA ILE A 185 -2.32 0.12 2.98
C ILE A 185 -2.59 -0.09 1.49
N TYR A 186 -3.43 -1.08 1.15
CA TYR A 186 -3.82 -1.35 -0.23
C TYR A 186 -4.50 -0.16 -0.88
N PHE A 187 -5.44 0.50 -0.18
CA PHE A 187 -6.05 1.74 -0.65
C PHE A 187 -5.01 2.81 -0.99
N LEU A 188 -3.99 2.99 -0.13
CA LEU A 188 -2.94 3.97 -0.35
C LEU A 188 -2.15 3.69 -1.64
N ILE A 189 -1.71 2.44 -1.82
CA ILE A 189 -0.97 2.02 -3.02
C ILE A 189 -1.84 2.11 -4.27
N ASP A 190 -3.12 1.77 -4.17
CA ASP A 190 -4.04 1.90 -5.29
C ASP A 190 -4.29 3.38 -5.68
N CYS A 191 -4.40 4.28 -4.69
CA CYS A 191 -4.43 5.72 -4.95
C CYS A 191 -3.17 6.19 -5.68
N MET A 192 -2.00 5.72 -5.25
CA MET A 192 -0.73 6.02 -5.93
C MET A 192 -0.71 5.45 -7.35
N SER A 193 -1.34 4.29 -7.58
CA SER A 193 -1.41 3.65 -8.89
C SER A 193 -2.23 4.46 -9.90
N HIS A 194 -3.35 5.05 -9.46
CA HIS A 194 -4.32 5.72 -10.32
C HIS A 194 -4.11 7.24 -10.45
N LYS A 195 -3.67 7.91 -9.38
CA LYS A 195 -3.70 9.38 -9.29
C LYS A 195 -2.32 10.02 -9.31
N ILE A 196 -1.27 9.24 -9.10
CA ILE A 196 0.08 9.77 -8.85
C ILE A 196 1.07 9.15 -9.82
N LYS A 197 1.82 10.01 -10.50
CA LYS A 197 3.08 9.61 -11.11
C LYS A 197 4.17 9.88 -10.10
N LEU A 198 4.82 8.83 -9.62
CA LEU A 198 5.78 8.94 -8.51
C LEU A 198 6.94 9.87 -8.85
N LYS A 199 7.36 9.88 -10.13
CA LYS A 199 8.36 10.81 -10.68
C LYS A 199 7.99 12.29 -10.53
N GLU A 200 6.70 12.63 -10.45
CA GLU A 200 6.22 14.02 -10.31
C GLU A 200 6.19 14.46 -8.84
N THR A 201 6.45 13.55 -7.90
CA THR A 201 6.49 13.85 -6.45
C THR A 201 7.93 13.73 -5.94
N ALA A 202 8.41 14.72 -5.19
CA ALA A 202 9.78 14.73 -4.67
C ALA A 202 10.11 13.50 -3.79
N THR A 203 9.09 12.90 -3.18
CA THR A 203 9.22 11.82 -2.19
C THR A 203 8.60 10.49 -2.66
N GLY A 204 7.91 10.43 -3.82
CA GLY A 204 7.11 9.26 -4.21
C GLY A 204 7.89 7.95 -4.27
N PHE A 205 9.15 8.01 -4.68
CA PHE A 205 10.06 6.86 -4.67
C PHE A 205 10.20 6.27 -3.25
N TYR A 206 10.56 7.11 -2.28
CA TYR A 206 10.81 6.70 -0.90
C TYR A 206 9.53 6.26 -0.19
N VAL A 207 8.39 6.87 -0.52
CA VAL A 207 7.09 6.47 0.01
C VAL A 207 6.76 5.03 -0.38
N ILE A 208 7.00 4.63 -1.62
CA ILE A 208 6.83 3.22 -2.04
C ILE A 208 7.81 2.30 -1.30
N LEU A 209 9.05 2.74 -1.09
CA LEU A 209 10.01 1.94 -0.31
C LEU A 209 9.55 1.74 1.14
N ASP A 210 9.01 2.78 1.77
CA ASP A 210 8.49 2.72 3.13
C ASP A 210 7.27 1.79 3.21
N VAL A 211 6.36 1.86 2.22
CA VAL A 211 5.23 0.93 2.11
C VAL A 211 5.73 -0.51 1.96
N LEU A 212 6.65 -0.78 1.02
CA LEU A 212 7.18 -2.12 0.79
C LEU A 212 7.96 -2.65 2.01
N SER A 213 8.67 -1.79 2.74
CA SER A 213 9.35 -2.16 3.98
C SER A 213 8.33 -2.55 5.07
N CYS A 214 7.29 -1.73 5.26
CA CYS A 214 6.24 -2.00 6.22
C CYS A 214 5.49 -3.31 5.89
N VAL A 215 5.10 -3.48 4.64
CA VAL A 215 4.36 -4.66 4.15
C VAL A 215 5.24 -5.90 4.22
N GLY A 216 6.51 -5.83 3.82
CA GLY A 216 7.44 -6.96 3.93
C GLY A 216 7.50 -7.53 5.34
N ARG A 217 7.60 -6.64 6.35
CA ARG A 217 7.63 -7.03 7.77
C ARG A 217 6.32 -7.68 8.23
N GLN A 218 5.19 -7.01 7.99
CA GLN A 218 3.89 -7.49 8.45
C GLN A 218 3.48 -8.79 7.74
N PHE A 219 3.75 -8.87 6.44
CA PHE A 219 3.42 -10.02 5.62
C PHE A 219 4.23 -11.25 6.04
N ALA A 220 5.54 -11.11 6.28
CA ALA A 220 6.37 -12.20 6.80
C ALA A 220 5.83 -12.71 8.14
N SER A 221 5.48 -11.81 9.06
CA SER A 221 4.90 -12.17 10.37
C SER A 221 3.58 -12.93 10.24
N VAL A 222 2.66 -12.48 9.38
CA VAL A 222 1.37 -13.16 9.17
C VAL A 222 1.57 -14.54 8.53
N LEU A 223 2.49 -14.67 7.56
CA LEU A 223 2.82 -15.97 6.98
C LEU A 223 3.36 -16.95 8.03
N GLU A 224 4.30 -16.51 8.87
CA GLU A 224 4.84 -17.37 9.93
C GLU A 224 3.78 -17.82 10.92
N GLU A 225 2.82 -16.95 11.26
CA GLU A 225 1.67 -17.32 12.08
C GLU A 225 0.78 -18.35 11.38
N CYS A 226 0.43 -18.14 10.11
CA CYS A 226 -0.39 -19.08 9.33
C CYS A 226 0.27 -20.45 9.14
N PHE A 227 1.60 -20.55 9.16
CA PHE A 227 2.32 -21.83 9.07
C PHE A 227 2.55 -22.52 10.42
N THR A 228 2.30 -21.83 11.54
CA THR A 228 2.45 -22.39 12.90
C THR A 228 1.12 -22.65 13.59
N LYS A 229 0.04 -21.99 13.14
CA LYS A 229 -1.32 -22.12 13.63
C LYS A 229 -2.26 -22.53 12.49
N GLU A 230 -3.54 -22.71 12.81
CA GLU A 230 -4.58 -22.90 11.80
C GLU A 230 -4.75 -21.64 10.94
N ILE A 231 -4.90 -21.81 9.62
CA ILE A 231 -5.08 -20.71 8.68
C ILE A 231 -6.50 -20.17 8.85
N SER A 232 -6.62 -18.99 9.45
CA SER A 232 -7.91 -18.30 9.57
C SER A 232 -8.29 -17.55 8.29
N SER A 233 -9.59 -17.30 8.10
CA SER A 233 -10.09 -16.48 7.00
C SER A 233 -9.53 -15.05 7.02
N ALA A 234 -9.40 -14.44 8.20
CA ALA A 234 -8.78 -13.13 8.37
C ALA A 234 -7.30 -13.13 7.98
N GLY A 235 -6.55 -14.17 8.36
CA GLY A 235 -5.15 -14.32 7.94
C GLY A 235 -5.01 -14.44 6.43
N LEU A 236 -5.90 -15.21 5.78
CA LEU A 236 -5.92 -15.34 4.32
C LEU A 236 -6.28 -14.01 3.63
N ASP A 237 -7.25 -13.25 4.15
CA ASP A 237 -7.61 -11.94 3.63
C ASP A 237 -6.44 -10.95 3.71
N HIS A 238 -5.72 -10.94 4.84
CA HIS A 238 -4.50 -10.13 5.00
C HIS A 238 -3.42 -10.53 3.97
N ILE A 239 -3.21 -11.83 3.76
CA ILE A 239 -2.23 -12.35 2.79
C ILE A 239 -2.56 -11.91 1.36
N ASN A 240 -3.84 -11.95 0.97
CA ASN A 240 -4.27 -11.47 -0.36
C ASN A 240 -3.93 -9.99 -0.55
N HIS A 241 -4.34 -9.14 0.39
CA HIS A 241 -4.06 -7.70 0.31
C HIS A 241 -2.55 -7.42 0.31
N PHE A 242 -1.76 -8.06 1.18
CA PHE A 242 -0.31 -7.88 1.17
C PHE A 242 0.34 -8.32 -0.15
N SER A 243 -0.15 -9.42 -0.75
CA SER A 243 0.35 -9.89 -2.04
C SER A 243 0.07 -8.87 -3.15
N GLU A 244 -1.16 -8.34 -3.22
CA GLU A 244 -1.51 -7.29 -4.18
C GLU A 244 -0.71 -6.01 -3.97
N ILE A 245 -0.48 -5.60 -2.73
CA ILE A 245 0.35 -4.43 -2.41
C ILE A 245 1.78 -4.62 -2.92
N VAL A 246 2.40 -5.77 -2.68
CA VAL A 246 3.77 -6.04 -3.17
C VAL A 246 3.81 -5.98 -4.69
N MET A 247 2.85 -6.61 -5.37
CA MET A 247 2.77 -6.61 -6.83
C MET A 247 2.61 -5.19 -7.40
N LEU A 248 1.62 -4.45 -6.91
CA LEU A 248 1.36 -3.08 -7.35
C LEU A 248 2.55 -2.18 -7.03
N GLY A 249 3.10 -2.23 -5.82
CA GLY A 249 4.23 -1.41 -5.42
C GLY A 249 5.46 -1.62 -6.32
N VAL A 250 5.79 -2.87 -6.64
CA VAL A 250 6.90 -3.18 -7.57
C VAL A 250 6.56 -2.72 -8.99
N ASP A 251 5.34 -2.92 -9.46
CA ASP A 251 4.91 -2.44 -10.77
C ASP A 251 4.98 -0.91 -10.89
N LEU A 252 4.63 -0.17 -9.84
CA LEU A 252 4.77 1.29 -9.79
C LEU A 252 6.23 1.72 -9.90
N LEU A 253 7.14 1.05 -9.19
CA LEU A 253 8.57 1.33 -9.30
C LEU A 253 9.08 1.12 -10.73
N TYR A 254 8.68 0.03 -11.38
CA TYR A 254 9.07 -0.24 -12.76
C TYR A 254 8.46 0.75 -13.75
N ARG A 255 7.13 0.94 -13.67
CA ARG A 255 6.37 1.86 -14.54
C ARG A 255 6.96 3.27 -14.49
N ASP A 256 7.22 3.75 -13.28
CA ASP A 256 7.59 5.13 -13.09
C ASP A 256 9.10 5.33 -13.15
N TYR A 257 9.98 4.40 -12.76
CA TYR A 257 11.43 4.67 -12.69
C TYR A 257 12.32 3.85 -13.63
N VAL A 258 11.78 2.92 -14.40
CA VAL A 258 12.54 2.27 -15.47
C VAL A 258 12.31 3.04 -16.76
N SER A 259 13.36 3.71 -17.28
CA SER A 259 13.37 4.10 -18.68
C SER A 259 13.59 2.83 -19.51
N TYR A 260 12.90 2.72 -20.66
CA TYR A 260 13.16 1.65 -21.64
C TYR A 260 14.66 1.51 -21.98
N ASP A 261 15.44 2.58 -21.83
CA ASP A 261 16.88 2.62 -22.04
C ASP A 261 17.70 1.78 -21.06
N THR A 262 17.21 1.53 -19.84
CA THR A 262 17.99 0.78 -18.83
C THR A 262 18.20 -0.68 -19.25
N THR A 263 17.28 -1.24 -20.04
CA THR A 263 17.40 -2.61 -20.59
C THR A 263 18.35 -2.67 -21.79
N ILE A 264 18.57 -1.54 -22.49
CA ILE A 264 19.42 -1.45 -23.68
C ILE A 264 20.87 -1.10 -23.31
N SER A 265 21.07 -0.27 -22.28
CA SER A 265 22.41 0.11 -21.81
C SER A 265 23.21 -1.06 -21.22
N LEU A 266 22.56 -2.20 -20.92
CA LEU A 266 23.25 -3.48 -20.64
C LEU A 266 24.05 -4.04 -21.83
N LYS A 267 23.92 -3.48 -23.04
CA LYS A 267 24.69 -3.90 -24.23
C LYS A 267 25.98 -3.12 -24.45
N ASN A 268 26.18 -1.95 -23.83
CA ASN A 268 27.36 -1.14 -24.09
C ASN A 268 28.14 -0.95 -22.79
N ASP A 269 29.36 -1.47 -22.75
CA ASP A 269 30.35 -1.25 -21.69
C ASP A 269 30.83 0.23 -21.59
N ASP A 270 30.15 1.15 -22.29
CA ASP A 270 30.46 2.57 -22.25
C ASP A 270 29.71 3.23 -21.09
N SER A 271 30.47 3.54 -20.05
CA SER A 271 30.09 4.37 -18.91
C SER A 271 29.75 5.79 -19.37
N SER A 272 28.59 5.99 -19.98
CA SER A 272 28.05 7.33 -20.27
C SER A 272 26.67 7.47 -19.64
N SER A 273 26.68 8.07 -18.46
CA SER A 273 25.56 8.74 -17.77
C SER A 273 24.19 8.08 -17.94
N LEU A 274 23.83 7.21 -17.00
CA LEU A 274 22.42 7.16 -16.60
C LEU A 274 22.02 8.61 -16.28
N GLY A 275 20.85 9.03 -16.76
CA GLY A 275 20.21 10.25 -16.26
C GLY A 275 19.88 10.03 -14.80
N ASP A 276 20.89 10.18 -13.95
CA ASP A 276 20.84 9.88 -12.54
C ASP A 276 19.93 10.91 -11.89
N MET A 277 18.71 10.49 -11.59
CA MET A 277 18.09 11.02 -10.39
C MET A 277 19.02 10.56 -9.26
N GLU A 278 19.87 11.46 -8.79
CA GLU A 278 20.72 11.24 -7.62
C GLU A 278 19.81 10.90 -6.45
N PHE A 279 19.69 9.61 -6.12
CA PHE A 279 19.02 9.16 -4.90
C PHE A 279 19.94 9.50 -3.72
N GLU A 280 20.00 10.78 -3.37
CA GLU A 280 21.18 11.34 -2.71
C GLU A 280 21.16 11.29 -1.16
N THR A 281 20.14 10.72 -0.49
CA THR A 281 20.04 10.93 0.97
C THR A 281 19.62 9.75 1.84
N SER A 282 18.96 8.70 1.33
CA SER A 282 18.62 7.54 2.17
C SER A 282 18.79 6.21 1.43
N GLN A 283 19.61 5.32 2.00
CA GLN A 283 19.76 3.96 1.47
C GLN A 283 18.48 3.16 1.73
N PRO A 284 18.01 2.33 0.77
CA PRO A 284 16.83 1.48 0.91
C PRO A 284 17.04 0.28 1.85
N SER A 285 17.89 0.40 2.87
CA SER A 285 18.32 -0.71 3.73
C SER A 285 17.14 -1.45 4.37
N SER A 286 16.16 -0.70 4.91
CA SER A 286 14.97 -1.28 5.52
C SER A 286 14.12 -2.06 4.50
N SER A 287 13.84 -1.50 3.32
CA SER A 287 13.02 -2.20 2.32
C SER A 287 13.74 -3.42 1.74
N ILE A 288 15.06 -3.36 1.52
CA ILE A 288 15.87 -4.51 1.14
C ILE A 288 15.78 -5.61 2.21
N SER A 289 16.03 -5.27 3.48
CA SER A 289 16.02 -6.22 4.60
C SER A 289 14.69 -6.94 4.72
N GLU A 290 13.59 -6.20 4.72
CA GLU A 290 12.25 -6.75 4.94
C GLU A 290 11.78 -7.59 3.74
N ILE A 291 12.11 -7.20 2.50
CA ILE A 291 11.78 -8.00 1.31
C ILE A 291 12.64 -9.27 1.20
N ILE A 292 13.92 -9.22 1.60
CA ILE A 292 14.75 -10.43 1.70
C ILE A 292 14.19 -11.38 2.76
N HIS A 293 13.76 -10.85 3.91
CA HIS A 293 13.15 -11.66 4.96
C HIS A 293 11.83 -12.31 4.48
N LEU A 294 10.95 -11.56 3.82
CA LEU A 294 9.74 -12.09 3.20
C LEU A 294 10.06 -13.19 2.18
N LEU A 295 11.03 -12.96 1.29
CA LEU A 295 11.45 -13.97 0.31
C LEU A 295 11.99 -15.24 1.00
N ALA A 296 12.72 -15.11 2.11
CA ALA A 296 13.25 -16.24 2.86
C ALA A 296 12.12 -17.08 3.50
N VAL A 297 11.10 -16.43 4.07
CA VAL A 297 9.91 -17.11 4.60
C VAL A 297 9.19 -17.85 3.48
N LEU A 298 8.97 -17.20 2.34
CA LEU A 298 8.33 -17.81 1.17
C LEU A 298 9.14 -18.97 0.60
N ASP A 299 10.46 -18.83 0.45
CA ASP A 299 11.34 -19.88 -0.08
C ASP A 299 11.31 -21.13 0.80
N LYS A 300 11.29 -20.95 2.13
CA LYS A 300 11.24 -22.05 3.09
C LYS A 300 9.89 -22.74 3.18
N ARG A 301 8.78 -22.00 3.01
CA ARG A 301 7.43 -22.48 3.32
C ARG A 301 6.58 -22.81 2.10
N ILE A 302 6.79 -22.13 0.98
CA ILE A 302 6.01 -22.33 -0.24
C ILE A 302 6.78 -23.29 -1.16
N PRO A 303 6.23 -24.49 -1.44
CA PRO A 303 6.88 -25.45 -2.32
C PRO A 303 7.03 -24.86 -3.73
N LYS A 304 8.11 -25.24 -4.41
CA LYS A 304 8.25 -25.02 -5.85
C LYS A 304 7.42 -26.08 -6.55
N LYS A 305 6.60 -25.72 -7.54
CA LYS A 305 5.93 -26.75 -8.34
C LYS A 305 6.75 -27.03 -9.58
N THR A 306 6.88 -28.31 -9.89
CA THR A 306 7.36 -28.77 -11.18
C THR A 306 6.26 -29.65 -11.81
N LEU A 307 6.20 -29.69 -13.15
CA LEU A 307 5.19 -30.43 -13.91
C LEU A 307 5.02 -31.91 -13.50
N VAL A 308 6.05 -32.48 -12.86
CA VAL A 308 6.10 -33.88 -12.43
C VAL A 308 5.39 -34.12 -11.08
N GLU A 309 5.30 -33.10 -10.22
CA GLU A 309 4.68 -33.22 -8.89
C GLU A 309 3.16 -33.01 -8.98
N LYS A 310 2.44 -34.12 -9.16
CA LYS A 310 0.98 -34.17 -9.08
C LYS A 310 0.54 -33.78 -7.66
N THR A 311 -0.29 -32.74 -7.58
CA THR A 311 -1.16 -32.32 -6.47
C THR A 311 -0.71 -32.76 -5.08
N TYR A 312 -0.10 -31.85 -4.33
CA TYR A 312 0.05 -32.03 -2.88
C TYR A 312 -1.32 -32.32 -2.27
N ALA A 313 -1.42 -33.37 -1.45
CA ALA A 313 -2.58 -33.57 -0.57
C ALA A 313 -2.54 -32.52 0.55
N SER A 314 -2.77 -31.26 0.20
CA SER A 314 -2.88 -30.13 1.12
C SER A 314 -4.34 -29.89 1.50
N SER A 315 -4.56 -29.24 2.65
CA SER A 315 -5.90 -28.75 3.01
C SER A 315 -6.37 -27.67 2.02
N MET A 316 -7.67 -27.38 2.02
CA MET A 316 -8.26 -26.35 1.17
C MET A 316 -7.68 -24.97 1.48
N GLU A 317 -7.52 -24.66 2.76
CA GLU A 317 -6.99 -23.38 3.26
C GLU A 317 -5.51 -23.21 2.89
N LEU A 318 -4.72 -24.29 2.91
CA LEU A 318 -3.33 -24.25 2.49
C LEU A 318 -3.21 -24.01 0.97
N GLN A 319 -4.13 -24.58 0.19
CA GLN A 319 -4.19 -24.33 -1.25
C GLN A 319 -4.58 -22.89 -1.55
N GLU A 320 -5.52 -22.32 -0.80
CA GLU A 320 -5.91 -20.91 -0.91
C GLU A 320 -4.76 -19.98 -0.52
N LEU A 321 -4.04 -20.28 0.57
CA LEU A 321 -2.85 -19.53 0.96
C LEU A 321 -1.80 -19.55 -0.15
N TYR A 322 -1.51 -20.72 -0.69
CA TYR A 322 -0.55 -20.81 -1.79
C TYR A 322 -1.02 -19.95 -2.97
N ASN A 323 -2.29 -20.05 -3.37
CA ASN A 323 -2.85 -19.28 -4.48
C ASN A 323 -2.72 -17.76 -4.25
N ALA A 324 -2.94 -17.31 -3.01
CA ALA A 324 -2.84 -15.90 -2.63
C ALA A 324 -1.41 -15.35 -2.79
N VAL A 325 -0.37 -16.18 -2.58
CA VAL A 325 1.04 -15.77 -2.68
C VAL A 325 1.70 -16.08 -4.02
N VAL A 326 0.94 -16.53 -5.03
CA VAL A 326 1.44 -16.73 -6.40
C VAL A 326 2.09 -15.44 -6.89
N GLY A 327 3.30 -15.50 -7.46
CA GLY A 327 4.00 -14.32 -7.98
C GLY A 327 4.78 -13.53 -6.93
N VAL A 328 4.51 -13.67 -5.63
CA VAL A 328 5.16 -12.82 -4.60
C VAL A 328 6.67 -13.05 -4.55
N LYS A 329 7.14 -14.30 -4.66
CA LYS A 329 8.58 -14.60 -4.77
C LYS A 329 9.21 -13.87 -5.97
N ARG A 330 8.55 -13.90 -7.12
CA ARG A 330 8.99 -13.22 -8.35
C ARG A 330 9.11 -11.71 -8.12
N GLU A 331 8.10 -11.09 -7.51
CA GLU A 331 8.12 -9.65 -7.25
C GLU A 331 9.16 -9.25 -6.21
N CYS A 332 9.44 -10.09 -5.20
CA CYS A 332 10.56 -9.86 -4.29
C CYS A 332 11.90 -9.81 -5.04
N VAL A 333 12.17 -10.78 -5.92
CA VAL A 333 13.41 -10.80 -6.71
C VAL A 333 13.46 -9.62 -7.69
N ARG A 334 12.31 -9.29 -8.30
CA ARG A 334 12.18 -8.17 -9.23
C ARG A 334 12.43 -6.82 -8.53
N PHE A 335 11.91 -6.64 -7.32
CA PHE A 335 12.22 -5.49 -6.47
C PHE A 335 13.72 -5.37 -6.20
N ILE A 336 14.37 -6.46 -5.77
CA ILE A 336 15.82 -6.43 -5.47
C ILE A 336 16.63 -6.14 -6.73
N ALA A 337 16.26 -6.71 -7.88
CA ALA A 337 16.88 -6.39 -9.16
C ALA A 337 16.74 -4.90 -9.50
N PHE A 338 15.54 -4.35 -9.33
CA PHE A 338 15.30 -2.92 -9.53
C PHE A 338 16.18 -2.06 -8.63
N ILE A 339 16.22 -2.33 -7.32
CA ILE A 339 17.04 -1.54 -6.39
C ILE A 339 18.55 -1.66 -6.70
N CYS A 340 19.04 -2.85 -7.07
CA CYS A 340 20.44 -3.02 -7.50
C CYS A 340 20.76 -2.29 -8.80
N SER A 341 19.76 -2.03 -9.66
CA SER A 341 19.93 -1.22 -10.87
C SER A 341 20.00 0.28 -10.59
N LYS A 342 19.51 0.72 -9.42
CA LYS A 342 19.43 2.15 -9.05
C LYS A 342 20.50 2.57 -8.05
N PHE A 343 20.98 1.65 -7.20
CA PHE A 343 21.94 1.96 -6.15
C PHE A 343 23.15 1.05 -6.25
N SER A 344 24.32 1.64 -6.50
CA SER A 344 25.60 0.92 -6.55
C SER A 344 25.95 0.21 -5.22
N THR A 345 25.41 0.69 -4.10
CA THR A 345 25.60 0.11 -2.75
C THR A 345 24.60 -1.00 -2.43
N ALA A 346 23.49 -1.13 -3.17
CA ALA A 346 22.48 -2.14 -2.87
C ALA A 346 22.97 -3.59 -2.98
N PRO A 347 23.82 -3.98 -3.95
CA PRO A 347 24.40 -5.31 -3.97
C PRO A 347 25.16 -5.70 -2.69
N ASP A 348 25.78 -4.74 -2.01
CA ASP A 348 26.45 -4.97 -0.73
C ASP A 348 25.45 -5.14 0.42
N LEU A 349 24.35 -4.39 0.42
CA LEU A 349 23.26 -4.55 1.39
C LEU A 349 22.59 -5.92 1.22
N VAL A 350 22.32 -6.34 -0.03
CA VAL A 350 21.77 -7.67 -0.30
C VAL A 350 22.70 -8.77 0.22
N ARG A 351 24.03 -8.61 0.06
CA ARG A 351 25.01 -9.50 0.67
C ARG A 351 24.94 -9.49 2.20
N HIS A 352 24.89 -8.31 2.81
CA HIS A 352 24.83 -8.14 4.26
C HIS A 352 23.62 -8.88 4.87
N PHE A 353 22.48 -8.87 4.19
CA PHE A 353 21.27 -9.58 4.61
C PHE A 353 21.20 -11.03 4.10
N ASN A 354 22.32 -11.63 3.67
CA ASN A 354 22.40 -13.00 3.15
C ASN A 354 21.49 -13.29 1.93
N GLY A 355 21.12 -12.25 1.18
CA GLY A 355 20.21 -12.36 0.04
C GLY A 355 20.83 -12.94 -1.23
N VAL A 356 22.16 -12.93 -1.39
CA VAL A 356 22.82 -13.39 -2.63
C VAL A 356 22.52 -14.85 -2.93
N ALA A 357 22.74 -15.75 -1.96
CA ALA A 357 22.45 -17.18 -2.13
C ALA A 357 20.95 -17.46 -2.28
N LEU A 358 20.11 -16.71 -1.55
CA LEU A 358 18.65 -16.81 -1.64
C LEU A 358 18.13 -16.43 -3.03
N ILE A 359 18.68 -15.38 -3.65
CA ILE A 359 18.29 -14.96 -5.00
C ILE A 359 18.71 -16.01 -6.02
N ILE A 360 19.92 -16.57 -5.90
CA ILE A 360 20.39 -17.66 -6.77
C ILE A 360 19.49 -18.90 -6.62
N SER A 361 19.01 -19.21 -5.42
CA SER A 361 18.13 -20.36 -5.19
C SER A 361 16.76 -20.21 -5.88
N GLN A 362 16.37 -18.99 -6.26
CA GLN A 362 15.18 -18.72 -7.07
C GLN A 362 15.38 -18.99 -8.57
N ALA A 363 16.59 -19.31 -9.04
CA ALA A 363 16.87 -19.68 -10.44
C ALA A 363 16.42 -21.10 -10.82
N ASN A 364 15.68 -21.78 -9.94
CA ASN A 364 15.11 -23.10 -10.18
C ASN A 364 13.77 -23.00 -10.91
N TYR A 365 13.35 -24.10 -11.55
CA TYR A 365 12.01 -24.19 -12.12
C TYR A 365 10.95 -24.10 -11.02
N ASP A 366 9.96 -23.25 -11.25
CA ASP A 366 8.77 -23.10 -10.42
C ASP A 366 7.58 -22.70 -11.29
N ASP A 367 6.69 -23.65 -11.56
CA ASP A 367 5.52 -23.44 -12.43
C ASP A 367 4.52 -22.44 -11.84
N TRP A 368 4.59 -22.16 -10.53
CA TRP A 368 3.78 -21.11 -9.91
C TRP A 368 4.30 -19.73 -10.29
N ASN A 369 5.57 -19.65 -10.67
CA ASN A 369 6.24 -18.41 -11.01
C ASN A 369 7.04 -18.56 -12.32
N PRO A 370 6.39 -18.70 -13.49
CA PRO A 370 7.06 -19.07 -14.75
C PRO A 370 8.24 -18.19 -15.21
N TYR A 371 8.38 -16.97 -14.67
CA TYR A 371 9.44 -16.01 -14.99
C TYR A 371 10.46 -15.78 -13.85
N ILE A 372 10.31 -16.48 -12.71
CA ILE A 372 11.19 -16.24 -11.56
C ILE A 372 12.64 -16.57 -11.87
N ARG A 373 12.86 -17.60 -12.70
CA ARG A 373 14.19 -18.03 -13.09
C ARG A 373 14.93 -16.95 -13.87
N GLU A 374 14.32 -16.39 -14.89
CA GLU A 374 14.91 -15.36 -15.74
C GLU A 374 15.19 -14.09 -14.94
N ILE A 375 14.26 -13.71 -14.05
CA ILE A 375 14.42 -12.54 -13.17
C ILE A 375 15.52 -12.79 -12.13
N SER A 376 15.63 -14.00 -11.58
CA SER A 376 16.72 -14.39 -10.68
C SER A 376 18.08 -14.34 -11.38
N VAL A 377 18.18 -14.80 -12.63
CA VAL A 377 19.41 -14.70 -13.43
C VAL A 377 19.79 -13.24 -13.68
N LEU A 378 18.83 -12.39 -14.05
CA LEU A 378 19.05 -10.95 -14.22
C LEU A 378 19.51 -10.29 -12.91
N CYS A 379 18.82 -10.57 -11.80
CA CYS A 379 19.16 -10.05 -10.48
C CYS A 379 20.58 -10.48 -10.07
N THR A 380 20.92 -11.75 -10.31
CA THR A 380 22.27 -12.30 -10.06
C THR A 380 23.32 -11.54 -10.86
N ARG A 381 23.08 -11.21 -12.13
CA ARG A 381 24.01 -10.38 -12.92
C ARG A 381 24.22 -9.01 -12.27
N LEU A 382 23.15 -8.33 -11.84
CA LEU A 382 23.22 -7.02 -11.20
C LEU A 382 23.97 -7.07 -9.86
N LEU A 383 23.80 -8.15 -9.08
CA LEU A 383 24.53 -8.34 -7.82
C LEU A 383 26.04 -8.53 -8.01
N LEU A 384 26.45 -9.09 -9.14
CA LEU A 384 27.85 -9.45 -9.40
C LEU A 384 28.62 -8.42 -10.20
N GLN A 385 27.91 -7.56 -10.95
CA GLN A 385 28.52 -6.55 -11.80
C GLN A 385 29.41 -5.65 -10.96
N ASN A 386 30.71 -5.67 -11.26
CA ASN A 386 31.75 -4.90 -10.56
C ASN A 386 31.81 -5.13 -9.03
N ASN A 387 31.26 -6.24 -8.51
CA ASN A 387 31.23 -6.54 -7.07
C ASN A 387 32.03 -7.83 -6.76
N ILE A 388 33.31 -7.66 -6.45
CA ILE A 388 34.25 -8.78 -6.17
C ILE A 388 33.80 -9.60 -4.96
N GLU A 389 33.26 -8.96 -3.93
CA GLU A 389 32.83 -9.67 -2.71
C GLU A 389 31.62 -10.58 -2.98
N ASN A 390 30.67 -10.15 -3.81
CA ASN A 390 29.58 -11.01 -4.28
C ASN A 390 30.08 -12.14 -5.19
N GLN A 391 31.07 -11.86 -6.06
CA GLN A 391 31.69 -12.89 -6.91
C GLN A 391 32.39 -13.97 -6.09
N LYS A 392 33.05 -13.61 -4.97
CA LYS A 392 33.67 -14.59 -4.05
C LYS A 392 32.66 -15.55 -3.44
N ILE A 393 31.45 -15.07 -3.09
CA ILE A 393 30.38 -15.93 -2.57
C ILE A 393 30.03 -17.01 -3.59
N ILE A 394 29.83 -16.62 -4.85
CA ILE A 394 29.52 -17.57 -5.92
C ILE A 394 30.70 -18.49 -6.23
N GLY A 395 31.92 -17.96 -6.24
CA GLY A 395 33.14 -18.76 -6.44
C GLY A 395 33.35 -19.84 -5.36
N GLY A 396 32.76 -19.66 -4.17
CA GLY A 396 32.74 -20.66 -3.12
C GLY A 396 31.62 -21.71 -3.23
N LEU A 397 30.66 -21.55 -4.14
CA LEU A 397 29.58 -22.52 -4.32
C LEU A 397 30.08 -23.73 -5.11
N THR A 398 29.73 -24.94 -4.64
CA THR A 398 30.07 -26.19 -5.32
C THR A 398 28.90 -26.64 -6.21
N PRO A 399 29.12 -26.91 -7.51
CA PRO A 399 28.11 -27.53 -8.36
C PRO A 399 27.74 -28.93 -7.84
N ILE A 400 26.46 -29.21 -7.58
CA ILE A 400 26.00 -30.46 -6.94
C ILE A 400 25.44 -31.46 -7.98
N THR A 401 24.49 -31.03 -8.82
CA THR A 401 23.88 -31.87 -9.86
C THR A 401 23.37 -31.03 -11.02
N THR A 402 23.23 -31.65 -12.19
CA THR A 402 22.45 -31.11 -13.30
C THR A 402 20.96 -31.38 -13.05
N THR A 403 20.09 -30.48 -13.51
CA THR A 403 18.63 -30.69 -13.51
C THR A 403 18.21 -31.51 -14.72
N HIS A 404 17.21 -32.37 -14.55
CA HIS A 404 16.56 -33.07 -15.66
C HIS A 404 15.96 -32.07 -16.65
N SER A 405 16.03 -32.39 -17.94
CA SER A 405 15.48 -31.56 -19.02
C SER A 405 14.82 -32.47 -20.04
N ASP A 406 13.50 -32.35 -20.20
CA ASP A 406 12.73 -33.09 -21.20
C ASP A 406 13.29 -32.85 -22.61
N ALA A 407 13.70 -31.61 -22.90
CA ALA A 407 14.34 -31.25 -24.17
C ALA A 407 15.67 -32.01 -24.42
N LEU A 408 16.48 -32.23 -23.37
CA LEU A 408 17.68 -33.07 -23.50
C LEU A 408 17.31 -34.53 -23.71
N GLU A 409 16.29 -35.02 -23.01
CA GLU A 409 15.82 -36.40 -23.17
C GLU A 409 15.26 -36.67 -24.56
N GLU A 410 14.42 -35.77 -25.10
CA GLU A 410 13.91 -35.80 -26.48
C GLU A 410 15.03 -35.73 -27.50
N ALA A 411 16.06 -34.92 -27.24
CA ALA A 411 17.26 -34.86 -28.07
C ALA A 411 18.21 -36.07 -27.89
N GLY A 412 17.90 -37.00 -26.99
CA GLY A 412 18.71 -38.20 -26.75
C GLY A 412 20.00 -37.94 -25.99
N PHE A 413 20.04 -36.94 -25.11
CA PHE A 413 21.18 -36.61 -24.25
C PHE A 413 20.85 -36.77 -22.76
N THR A 414 21.91 -36.95 -21.98
CA THR A 414 21.94 -36.87 -20.52
C THR A 414 22.98 -35.82 -20.14
N SER A 415 22.83 -35.15 -19.00
CA SER A 415 23.78 -34.16 -18.52
C SER A 415 24.39 -34.61 -17.20
N TYR A 416 25.68 -34.34 -17.01
CA TYR A 416 26.38 -34.57 -15.74
C TYR A 416 27.38 -33.45 -15.47
N ILE A 417 27.86 -33.36 -14.23
CA ILE A 417 28.92 -32.43 -13.83
C ILE A 417 30.24 -33.20 -13.85
N ASN A 418 31.22 -32.73 -14.64
CA ASN A 418 32.55 -33.34 -14.66
C ASN A 418 33.42 -32.87 -13.46
N ASP A 419 34.61 -33.45 -13.32
CA ASP A 419 35.58 -33.12 -12.25
C ASP A 419 36.02 -31.64 -12.23
N LYS A 420 35.74 -30.88 -13.30
CA LYS A 420 36.01 -29.44 -13.41
C LYS A 420 34.80 -28.58 -13.02
N GLY A 421 33.72 -29.17 -12.52
CA GLY A 421 32.46 -28.47 -12.22
C GLY A 421 31.67 -28.02 -13.45
N LYS A 422 32.04 -28.47 -14.65
CA LYS A 422 31.35 -28.09 -15.91
C LYS A 422 30.27 -29.09 -16.26
N VAL A 423 29.14 -28.57 -16.74
CA VAL A 423 28.05 -29.38 -17.31
C VAL A 423 28.51 -29.97 -18.65
N VAL A 424 28.44 -31.30 -18.77
CA VAL A 424 28.75 -32.04 -19.99
C VAL A 424 27.49 -32.78 -20.45
N LEU A 425 27.21 -32.75 -21.75
CA LEU A 425 26.14 -33.53 -22.37
C LEU A 425 26.71 -34.84 -22.94
N GLN A 426 26.07 -35.97 -22.65
CA GLN A 426 26.41 -37.29 -23.16
C GLN A 426 25.20 -37.91 -23.87
N PRO A 427 25.34 -38.47 -25.07
CA PRO A 427 24.25 -39.21 -25.72
C PRO A 427 23.72 -40.37 -24.84
N LYS A 428 22.40 -40.49 -24.72
CA LYS A 428 21.69 -41.53 -23.95
C LYS A 428 21.99 -42.95 -24.48
N THR A 429 22.48 -43.07 -25.71
CA THR A 429 22.89 -44.33 -26.34
C THR A 429 24.29 -44.82 -25.95
N ALA A 430 25.03 -44.09 -25.12
CA ALA A 430 26.23 -44.65 -24.47
C ALA A 430 25.82 -45.53 -23.27
N LYS A 431 25.20 -46.68 -23.55
CA LYS A 431 25.15 -47.78 -22.57
C LYS A 431 26.58 -48.18 -22.22
N ASN A 432 27.01 -47.78 -21.02
CA ASN A 432 28.11 -48.30 -20.20
C ASN A 432 29.03 -49.32 -20.90
N SER A 433 30.11 -48.82 -21.49
CA SER A 433 31.37 -49.55 -21.54
C SER A 433 32.28 -48.93 -20.48
N HIS A 434 32.17 -49.40 -19.23
CA HIS A 434 33.27 -49.63 -18.30
C HIS A 434 32.75 -50.39 -17.08
#